data_AF-A0AAF0MGH8-F1
#
_entry.id   AF-A0AAF0MGH8-F1
#
_cell.length_a   1.000
_cell.length_b   1.000
_cell.length_c   1.000
_cell.angle_alpha   90.00
_cell.angle_beta   90.00
_cell.angle_gamma   90.00
#
_symmetry.space_group_name_H-M   'P 1'
#
loop_
_entity.id
_entity.type
_entity.pdbx_description
1 polymer ?
#
loop_
_entity_poly.entity_id
_entity_poly.type
_entity_poly.pdbx_seq_one_letter_code
_entity_poly.pdbx_strand_id
1 'polypeptide(L)'
;MGARARTRSAAALATALGVVLALAACASPPPPAGSESVLAKLITRVERLPGVDTAEGEIRQVDAKDDPQNWITSLEVQADTTDLAVAERIRNTAARGVTGTTLSVTVDVPRGRASAPVAVDPMDADVVDLAGRLRAEPFVHRLWATPSRSTIWLVPAVSFTDAVAQARPIVGDHPASLIRGDVSLGITATHPGRALLRTIDGFDRDGDNDVEGLYYSPGTTYADAAQASADAAQAATDTAAEAERPYLSIDGERLGAVADVLVRTKDEAADAHRAPRTAFSVGLDGTSGWLGLPLDAEKPQDATAPGTPTSGPSPTPWVPADVSDHAATLRAFLERSAEAAGVPATVTTGTEQCAPPGSTWSPDATGTRATAFSIVPVFQIVDDAQGPFDAVTALWTSEGFRVSGRAMGRDYWSSSTGADPATASIRGTVDGLSLSAESVCVPRS
;
A
#
# COMPACT_ATOMS: atom_id res chain seq x y z
N MET A 1 -8.28 42.54 -67.29
CA MET A 1 -9.04 42.27 -66.06
C MET A 1 -8.25 41.27 -65.22
N GLY A 2 -7.99 41.63 -63.96
CA GLY A 2 -7.55 40.75 -62.86
C GLY A 2 -6.10 40.22 -62.94
N ALA A 3 -5.34 40.07 -61.86
CA ALA A 3 -5.56 40.39 -60.45
C ALA A 3 -4.20 40.37 -59.71
N ARG A 4 -4.10 41.23 -58.68
CA ARG A 4 -3.22 41.11 -57.49
C ARG A 4 -3.52 39.75 -56.79
N ALA A 5 -2.74 39.17 -55.90
CA ALA A 5 -1.82 39.72 -54.91
C ALA A 5 -0.89 38.60 -54.40
N ARG A 6 0.37 38.95 -54.12
CA ARG A 6 1.26 38.20 -53.22
C ARG A 6 0.87 38.51 -51.78
N THR A 7 0.72 37.49 -50.95
CA THR A 7 1.08 37.44 -49.51
C THR A 7 0.44 36.18 -48.90
N ARG A 8 1.27 35.28 -48.33
CA ARG A 8 0.97 34.36 -47.20
C ARG A 8 2.08 33.31 -47.10
N SER A 9 3.18 33.67 -46.43
CA SER A 9 4.22 32.73 -46.01
C SER A 9 4.76 33.11 -44.62
N ALA A 10 3.84 33.36 -43.68
CA ALA A 10 4.18 33.66 -42.28
C ALA A 10 3.31 32.89 -41.26
N ALA A 11 2.30 32.13 -41.71
CA ALA A 11 1.37 31.44 -40.82
C ALA A 11 1.74 29.98 -40.50
N ALA A 12 2.76 29.40 -41.16
CA ALA A 12 3.13 27.99 -40.98
C ALA A 12 4.18 27.74 -39.88
N LEU A 13 4.91 28.78 -39.45
CA LEU A 13 5.95 28.65 -38.41
C LEU A 13 5.41 28.80 -36.97
N ALA A 14 4.27 29.46 -36.79
CA ALA A 14 3.67 29.65 -35.47
C ALA A 14 2.87 28.41 -34.99
N THR A 15 2.26 27.67 -35.91
CA THR A 15 1.48 26.45 -35.61
C THR A 15 2.36 25.25 -35.30
N ALA A 16 3.57 25.16 -35.87
CA ALA A 16 4.53 24.10 -35.54
C ALA A 16 5.12 24.28 -34.12
N LEU A 17 5.27 25.51 -33.64
CA LEU A 17 5.77 25.79 -32.28
C LEU A 17 4.71 25.50 -31.20
N GLY A 18 3.43 25.73 -31.49
CA GLY A 18 2.32 25.47 -30.55
C GLY A 18 2.04 23.97 -30.31
N VAL A 19 2.23 23.13 -31.33
CA VAL A 19 2.03 21.67 -31.20
C VAL A 19 3.17 21.00 -30.41
N VAL A 20 4.39 21.52 -30.48
CA VAL A 20 5.52 21.05 -29.65
C VAL A 20 5.34 21.45 -28.17
N LEU A 21 4.75 22.62 -27.88
CA LEU A 21 4.43 23.06 -26.51
C LEU A 21 3.22 22.32 -25.91
N ALA A 22 2.25 21.88 -26.71
CA ALA A 22 1.11 21.11 -26.23
C ALA A 22 1.43 19.63 -25.94
N LEU A 23 2.45 19.05 -26.60
CA LEU A 23 2.93 17.69 -26.33
C LEU A 23 3.89 17.61 -25.13
N ALA A 24 4.47 18.72 -24.69
CA ALA A 24 5.33 18.78 -23.51
C ALA A 24 4.55 18.76 -22.18
N ALA A 25 3.24 19.00 -22.19
CA ALA A 25 2.39 19.05 -20.99
C ALA A 25 1.95 17.67 -20.46
N CYS A 26 2.39 16.58 -21.11
CA CYS A 26 2.21 15.21 -20.62
C CYS A 26 3.54 14.43 -20.51
N ALA A 27 4.68 15.11 -20.64
CA ALA A 27 5.96 14.50 -20.35
C ALA A 27 6.22 14.61 -18.84
N SER A 28 6.56 13.49 -18.19
CA SER A 28 7.14 13.51 -16.85
C SER A 28 8.26 14.57 -16.79
N PRO A 29 8.40 15.30 -15.68
CA PRO A 29 9.50 16.25 -15.54
C PRO A 29 10.83 15.55 -15.86
N PRO A 30 11.80 16.25 -16.48
CA PRO A 30 13.08 15.64 -16.78
C PRO A 30 13.80 15.22 -15.48
N PRO A 31 14.67 14.21 -15.54
CA PRO A 31 15.44 13.80 -14.38
C PRO A 31 16.29 14.97 -13.84
N PRO A 32 16.66 14.94 -12.54
CA PRO A 32 17.43 16.01 -11.91
C PRO A 32 18.68 16.36 -12.70
N ALA A 33 18.96 17.66 -12.85
CA ALA A 33 20.04 18.13 -13.71
C ALA A 33 21.39 17.50 -13.34
N GLY A 34 22.03 16.83 -14.30
CA GLY A 34 23.33 16.18 -14.14
C GLY A 34 23.28 14.76 -13.54
N SER A 35 22.12 14.27 -13.10
CA SER A 35 21.96 12.92 -12.53
C SER A 35 22.40 11.83 -13.52
N GLU A 36 21.95 11.87 -14.77
CA GLU A 36 22.35 10.91 -15.82
C GLU A 36 23.86 10.88 -16.05
N SER A 37 24.52 12.03 -16.07
CA SER A 37 25.99 12.11 -16.23
C SER A 37 26.73 11.54 -15.01
N VAL A 38 26.20 11.77 -13.81
CA VAL A 38 26.76 11.22 -12.58
C VAL A 38 26.57 9.70 -12.53
N LEU A 39 25.40 9.20 -12.93
CA LEU A 39 25.14 7.76 -13.04
C LEU A 39 26.05 7.09 -14.05
N ALA A 40 26.19 7.64 -15.27
CA ALA A 40 27.09 7.09 -16.28
C ALA A 40 28.54 6.99 -15.77
N LYS A 41 29.02 8.03 -15.06
CA LYS A 41 30.34 8.01 -14.41
C LYS A 41 30.42 7.04 -13.24
N LEU A 42 29.32 6.77 -12.54
CA LEU A 42 29.27 5.78 -11.48
C LEU A 42 29.38 4.37 -12.07
N ILE A 43 28.58 4.04 -13.09
CA ILE A 43 28.62 2.78 -13.82
C ILE A 43 30.05 2.49 -14.30
N THR A 44 30.67 3.40 -15.06
CA THR A 44 32.05 3.22 -15.55
C THR A 44 33.08 3.04 -14.43
N ARG A 45 32.86 3.62 -13.24
CA ARG A 45 33.76 3.42 -12.10
C ARG A 45 33.56 2.05 -11.46
N VAL A 46 32.31 1.60 -11.35
CA VAL A 46 31.94 0.31 -10.78
C VAL A 46 32.40 -0.85 -11.68
N GLU A 47 32.21 -0.76 -12.99
CA GLU A 47 32.68 -1.77 -13.96
C GLU A 47 34.20 -1.98 -13.93
N ARG A 48 34.96 -0.99 -13.47
CA ARG A 48 36.43 -1.07 -13.36
C ARG A 48 36.90 -1.70 -12.05
N LEU A 49 35.99 -1.98 -11.12
CA LEU A 49 36.33 -2.57 -9.84
C LEU A 49 36.69 -4.06 -10.02
N PRO A 50 37.74 -4.55 -9.33
CA PRO A 50 38.01 -5.98 -9.30
C PRO A 50 36.82 -6.76 -8.71
N GLY A 51 36.38 -7.80 -9.40
CA GLY A 51 35.25 -8.63 -8.98
C GLY A 51 33.92 -8.27 -9.64
N VAL A 52 33.87 -7.28 -10.55
CA VAL A 52 32.66 -6.84 -11.25
C VAL A 52 32.73 -7.29 -12.71
N ASP A 53 31.66 -7.93 -13.18
CA ASP A 53 31.47 -8.30 -14.59
C ASP A 53 30.77 -7.18 -15.36
N THR A 54 29.57 -6.80 -14.89
CA THR A 54 28.73 -5.78 -15.52
C THR A 54 28.07 -4.87 -14.48
N ALA A 55 27.74 -3.65 -14.89
CA ALA A 55 26.91 -2.75 -14.09
C ALA A 55 25.92 -2.01 -15.00
N GLU A 56 24.66 -2.02 -14.62
CA GLU A 56 23.57 -1.34 -15.32
C GLU A 56 22.87 -0.40 -14.35
N GLY A 57 22.37 0.73 -14.87
CA GLY A 57 21.66 1.66 -14.01
C GLY A 57 20.59 2.44 -14.75
N GLU A 58 19.57 2.79 -14.01
CA GLU A 58 18.41 3.54 -14.48
C GLU A 58 18.05 4.67 -13.51
N ILE A 59 17.40 5.71 -14.03
CA ILE A 59 16.83 6.80 -13.24
C ILE A 59 15.34 6.83 -13.55
N ARG A 60 14.50 6.70 -12.53
CA ARG A 60 13.05 6.71 -12.67
C ARG A 60 12.38 7.63 -11.67
N GLN A 61 11.30 8.25 -12.12
CA GLN A 61 10.38 8.98 -11.25
C GLN A 61 9.43 7.98 -10.59
N VAL A 62 9.31 8.04 -9.28
CA VAL A 62 8.47 7.09 -8.52
C VAL A 62 7.04 7.58 -8.43
N ASP A 63 6.88 8.89 -8.20
CA ASP A 63 5.60 9.49 -7.89
C ASP A 63 5.39 10.78 -8.69
N ALA A 64 5.12 10.64 -9.99
CA ALA A 64 4.94 11.79 -10.87
C ALA A 64 3.73 12.67 -10.49
N LYS A 65 2.81 12.15 -9.68
CA LYS A 65 1.50 12.75 -9.41
C LYS A 65 1.49 13.51 -8.08
N ASP A 66 1.98 12.88 -7.02
CA ASP A 66 1.87 13.38 -5.66
C ASP A 66 3.22 13.91 -5.12
N ASP A 67 4.35 13.38 -5.60
CA ASP A 67 5.70 13.93 -5.33
C ASP A 67 6.60 13.95 -6.59
N PRO A 68 6.43 14.95 -7.47
CA PRO A 68 7.16 15.02 -8.74
C PRO A 68 8.69 15.12 -8.60
N GLN A 69 9.21 15.36 -7.39
CA GLN A 69 10.64 15.43 -7.10
C GLN A 69 11.21 14.10 -6.57
N ASN A 70 10.37 13.07 -6.39
CA ASN A 70 10.81 11.75 -5.95
C ASN A 70 11.41 10.93 -7.10
N TRP A 71 12.73 10.94 -7.16
CA TRP A 71 13.53 10.20 -8.14
C TRP A 71 14.37 9.13 -7.45
N ILE A 72 14.34 7.93 -8.01
CA ILE A 72 15.21 6.81 -7.61
C ILE A 72 16.19 6.54 -8.74
N THR A 73 17.46 6.39 -8.37
CA THR A 73 18.47 5.76 -9.21
C THR A 73 18.62 4.31 -8.77
N SER A 74 18.42 3.36 -9.67
CA SER A 74 18.72 1.95 -9.45
C SER A 74 20.08 1.63 -10.10
N LEU A 75 20.96 0.94 -9.38
CA LEU A 75 22.23 0.42 -9.90
C LEU A 75 22.30 -1.09 -9.63
N GLU A 76 22.28 -1.89 -10.69
CA GLU A 76 22.41 -3.34 -10.64
C GLU A 76 23.82 -3.73 -11.06
N VAL A 77 24.48 -4.59 -10.28
CA VAL A 77 25.87 -4.98 -10.49
C VAL A 77 25.97 -6.50 -10.45
N GLN A 78 26.53 -7.11 -11.51
CA GLN A 78 26.85 -8.53 -11.52
C GLN A 78 28.33 -8.72 -11.18
N ALA A 79 28.63 -9.55 -10.20
CA ALA A 79 29.99 -9.91 -9.82
C ALA A 79 30.48 -11.14 -10.58
N ASP A 80 31.76 -11.16 -10.99
CA ASP A 80 32.44 -12.34 -11.53
C ASP A 80 33.16 -13.16 -10.45
N THR A 81 33.13 -12.69 -9.20
CA THR A 81 33.75 -13.30 -8.03
C THR A 81 32.72 -13.83 -7.04
N THR A 82 33.11 -14.81 -6.23
CA THR A 82 32.27 -15.33 -5.13
C THR A 82 32.50 -14.60 -3.81
N ASP A 83 33.54 -13.76 -3.75
CA ASP A 83 33.95 -13.01 -2.55
C ASP A 83 33.08 -11.77 -2.33
N LEU A 84 32.42 -11.70 -1.18
CA LEU A 84 31.58 -10.56 -0.78
C LEU A 84 32.36 -9.26 -0.54
N ALA A 85 33.69 -9.28 -0.49
CA ALA A 85 34.50 -8.07 -0.45
C ALA A 85 34.27 -7.14 -1.68
N VAL A 86 33.67 -7.66 -2.77
CA VAL A 86 33.22 -6.82 -3.89
C VAL A 86 32.14 -5.81 -3.47
N ALA A 87 31.25 -6.19 -2.54
CA ALA A 87 30.18 -5.31 -2.05
C ALA A 87 30.76 -4.07 -1.35
N GLU A 88 31.80 -4.23 -0.54
CA GLU A 88 32.49 -3.09 0.09
C GLU A 88 33.12 -2.14 -0.94
N ARG A 89 33.75 -2.68 -1.98
CA ARG A 89 34.35 -1.86 -3.06
C ARG A 89 33.27 -1.05 -3.80
N ILE A 90 32.13 -1.68 -4.07
CA ILE A 90 30.98 -1.03 -4.72
C ILE A 90 30.40 0.04 -3.79
N ARG A 91 30.14 -0.28 -2.52
CA ARG A 91 29.69 0.69 -1.50
C ARG A 91 30.58 1.92 -1.45
N ASN A 92 31.89 1.75 -1.34
CA ASN A 92 32.84 2.86 -1.26
C ASN A 92 32.84 3.73 -2.53
N THR A 93 32.57 3.12 -3.69
CA THR A 93 32.48 3.82 -4.97
C THR A 93 31.14 4.56 -5.15
N ALA A 94 30.05 3.95 -4.66
CA ALA A 94 28.68 4.42 -4.72
C ALA A 94 28.30 5.39 -3.60
N ALA A 95 29.09 5.51 -2.54
CA ALA A 95 28.82 6.32 -1.34
C ALA A 95 28.49 7.80 -1.62
N ARG A 96 28.92 8.35 -2.76
CA ARG A 96 28.61 9.72 -3.17
C ARG A 96 27.21 9.90 -3.77
N GLY A 97 26.51 8.81 -4.05
CA GLY A 97 25.17 8.82 -4.62
C GLY A 97 25.11 9.34 -6.06
N VAL A 98 23.89 9.62 -6.50
CA VAL A 98 23.57 10.28 -7.76
C VAL A 98 22.74 11.53 -7.46
N THR A 99 23.18 12.68 -7.99
CA THR A 99 22.64 14.00 -7.66
C THR A 99 21.14 14.07 -7.81
N GLY A 100 20.44 14.51 -6.75
CA GLY A 100 18.99 14.74 -6.77
C GLY A 100 18.13 13.47 -6.78
N THR A 101 18.73 12.30 -6.52
CA THR A 101 18.02 11.01 -6.50
C THR A 101 18.38 10.21 -5.26
N THR A 102 17.48 9.33 -4.83
CA THR A 102 17.80 8.27 -3.86
C THR A 102 18.45 7.10 -4.61
N LEU A 103 19.67 6.72 -4.23
CA LEU A 103 20.39 5.61 -4.86
C LEU A 103 20.03 4.28 -4.17
N SER A 104 19.54 3.32 -4.95
CA SER A 104 19.40 1.92 -4.59
C SER A 104 20.44 1.10 -5.35
N VAL A 105 21.19 0.24 -4.66
CA VAL A 105 22.22 -0.60 -5.28
C VAL A 105 21.92 -2.06 -4.99
N THR A 106 21.98 -2.92 -6.00
CA THR A 106 21.91 -4.38 -5.82
C THR A 106 23.13 -5.03 -6.46
N VAL A 107 23.78 -5.92 -5.72
CA VAL A 107 24.94 -6.69 -6.20
C VAL A 107 24.58 -8.17 -6.23
N ASP A 108 24.59 -8.76 -7.41
CA ASP A 108 24.45 -10.20 -7.63
C ASP A 108 25.82 -10.88 -7.56
N VAL A 109 26.01 -11.70 -6.53
CA VAL A 109 27.23 -12.47 -6.32
C VAL A 109 26.97 -13.94 -6.64
N PRO A 110 27.71 -14.54 -7.59
CA PRO A 110 27.47 -15.89 -8.07
C PRO A 110 27.70 -16.96 -7.01
N ARG A 111 27.22 -18.16 -7.32
CA ARG A 111 27.37 -19.36 -6.50
C ARG A 111 28.85 -19.73 -6.33
N GLY A 112 29.26 -20.01 -5.10
CA GLY A 112 30.55 -20.59 -4.78
C GLY A 112 30.48 -22.10 -4.53
N ARG A 113 31.64 -22.71 -4.26
CA ARG A 113 31.73 -24.15 -3.96
C ARG A 113 30.97 -24.55 -2.69
N ALA A 114 30.97 -23.67 -1.69
CA ALA A 114 30.34 -23.86 -0.39
C ALA A 114 29.37 -22.73 -0.04
N SER A 115 28.90 -21.98 -1.04
CA SER A 115 28.02 -20.83 -0.83
C SER A 115 26.98 -20.69 -1.93
N ALA A 116 25.74 -20.40 -1.54
CA ALA A 116 24.65 -20.07 -2.45
C ALA A 116 24.90 -18.72 -3.17
N PRO A 117 24.36 -18.50 -4.37
CA PRO A 117 24.32 -17.16 -4.97
C PRO A 117 23.48 -16.20 -4.11
N VAL A 118 23.83 -14.92 -4.12
CA VAL A 118 23.13 -13.88 -3.36
C VAL A 118 22.98 -12.59 -4.14
N ALA A 119 21.78 -11.99 -4.09
CA ALA A 119 21.58 -10.58 -4.39
C ALA A 119 21.62 -9.80 -3.08
N VAL A 120 22.45 -8.77 -2.96
CA VAL A 120 22.61 -8.02 -1.71
C VAL A 120 22.64 -6.51 -1.95
N ASP A 121 22.05 -5.75 -1.03
CA ASP A 121 22.28 -4.31 -0.95
C ASP A 121 23.67 -4.06 -0.31
N PRO A 122 24.66 -3.55 -1.07
CA PRO A 122 26.00 -3.32 -0.54
C PRO A 122 26.08 -2.08 0.36
N MET A 123 25.05 -1.23 0.38
CA MET A 123 25.06 0.04 1.12
C MET A 123 24.97 -0.18 2.63
N ASP A 124 24.48 -1.33 3.06
CA ASP A 124 24.40 -1.74 4.46
C ASP A 124 25.42 -2.85 4.77
N ALA A 125 26.39 -2.54 5.63
CA ALA A 125 27.46 -3.46 6.00
C ALA A 125 26.96 -4.68 6.78
N ASP A 126 25.94 -4.49 7.63
CA ASP A 126 25.40 -5.54 8.50
C ASP A 126 24.59 -6.53 7.68
N VAL A 127 23.88 -6.04 6.65
CA VAL A 127 23.19 -6.87 5.66
C VAL A 127 24.19 -7.72 4.85
N VAL A 128 25.35 -7.15 4.47
CA VAL A 128 26.39 -7.91 3.76
C VAL A 128 27.00 -9.00 4.64
N ASP A 129 27.26 -8.73 5.93
CA ASP A 129 27.73 -9.76 6.88
C ASP A 129 26.69 -10.87 7.07
N LEU A 130 25.42 -10.49 7.29
CA LEU A 130 24.31 -11.43 7.41
C LEU A 130 24.19 -12.31 6.16
N ALA A 131 24.28 -11.70 4.98
CA ALA A 131 24.26 -12.40 3.71
C ALA A 131 25.41 -13.40 3.58
N GLY A 132 26.61 -13.04 4.06
CA GLY A 132 27.78 -13.92 4.12
C GLY A 132 27.58 -15.14 4.99
N ARG A 133 26.98 -14.97 6.17
CA ARG A 133 26.65 -16.07 7.09
C ARG A 133 25.57 -16.97 6.51
N LEU A 134 24.44 -16.41 6.06
CA LEU A 134 23.31 -17.19 5.53
C LEU A 134 23.68 -17.97 4.27
N ARG A 135 24.38 -17.35 3.31
CA ARG A 135 24.68 -18.03 2.04
C ARG A 135 25.63 -19.22 2.20
N ALA A 136 26.37 -19.32 3.30
CA ALA A 136 27.24 -20.45 3.61
C ALA A 136 26.46 -21.66 4.14
N GLU A 137 25.19 -21.48 4.50
CA GLU A 137 24.37 -22.54 5.07
C GLU A 137 23.87 -23.54 4.00
N PRO A 138 23.87 -24.85 4.30
CA PRO A 138 23.54 -25.89 3.33
C PRO A 138 22.06 -25.90 2.92
N PHE A 139 21.18 -25.24 3.68
CA PHE A 139 19.76 -25.15 3.37
C PHE A 139 19.43 -24.04 2.35
N VAL A 140 20.37 -23.15 2.05
CA VAL A 140 20.15 -22.01 1.16
C VAL A 140 20.46 -22.39 -0.29
N HIS A 141 19.45 -22.28 -1.16
CA HIS A 141 19.60 -22.42 -2.60
C HIS A 141 19.95 -21.10 -3.28
N ARG A 142 19.29 -20.01 -2.86
CA ARG A 142 19.52 -18.63 -3.31
C ARG A 142 19.14 -17.68 -2.18
N LEU A 143 19.80 -16.54 -2.10
CA LEU A 143 19.53 -15.50 -1.11
C LEU A 143 19.26 -14.16 -1.79
N TRP A 144 18.36 -13.38 -1.22
CA TRP A 144 18.23 -11.94 -1.47
C TRP A 144 18.19 -11.24 -0.11
N ALA A 145 19.10 -10.30 0.12
CA ALA A 145 19.22 -9.61 1.40
C ALA A 145 19.21 -8.09 1.20
N THR A 146 18.29 -7.41 1.86
CA THR A 146 18.16 -5.95 1.88
C THR A 146 18.12 -5.47 3.34
N PRO A 147 18.21 -4.16 3.61
CA PRO A 147 18.05 -3.64 4.97
C PRO A 147 16.68 -3.96 5.60
N SER A 148 15.64 -4.09 4.77
CA SER A 148 14.28 -4.33 5.24
C SER A 148 13.94 -5.80 5.45
N ARG A 149 14.56 -6.72 4.69
CA ARG A 149 14.30 -8.15 4.83
C ARG A 149 15.34 -9.03 4.12
N SER A 150 15.37 -10.29 4.53
CA SER A 150 16.07 -11.37 3.83
C SER A 150 15.09 -12.40 3.26
N THR A 151 15.18 -12.69 1.96
CA THR A 151 14.43 -13.76 1.31
C THR A 151 15.37 -14.92 1.00
N ILE A 152 15.08 -16.08 1.59
CA ILE A 152 15.90 -17.28 1.53
C ILE A 152 15.15 -18.35 0.74
N TRP A 153 15.59 -18.63 -0.48
CA TRP A 153 15.07 -19.78 -1.23
C TRP A 153 15.74 -21.04 -0.74
N LEU A 154 14.93 -22.03 -0.35
CA LEU A 154 15.42 -23.27 0.25
C LEU A 154 15.85 -24.28 -0.80
N VAL A 155 16.82 -25.11 -0.42
CA VAL A 155 17.09 -26.36 -1.12
C VAL A 155 15.85 -27.27 -1.02
N PRO A 156 15.36 -27.88 -2.11
CA PRO A 156 14.07 -28.57 -2.12
C PRO A 156 13.86 -29.62 -1.00
N ALA A 157 14.92 -30.35 -0.65
CA ALA A 157 14.86 -31.44 0.32
C ALA A 157 14.87 -31.00 1.81
N VAL A 158 15.10 -29.72 2.10
CA VAL A 158 15.20 -29.24 3.49
C VAL A 158 13.83 -28.83 4.01
N SER A 159 13.40 -29.37 5.14
CA SER A 159 12.13 -29.00 5.76
C SER A 159 12.15 -27.54 6.26
N PHE A 160 10.99 -26.88 6.31
CA PHE A 160 10.88 -25.57 6.94
C PHE A 160 11.27 -25.65 8.41
N THR A 161 10.91 -26.72 9.13
CA THR A 161 11.32 -26.89 10.54
C THR A 161 12.84 -26.83 10.70
N ASP A 162 13.60 -27.57 9.87
CA ASP A 162 15.06 -27.63 9.96
C ASP A 162 15.72 -26.33 9.49
N ALA A 163 15.18 -25.71 8.43
CA ALA A 163 15.68 -24.45 7.92
C ALA A 163 15.46 -23.31 8.93
N VAL A 164 14.29 -23.22 9.56
CA VAL A 164 14.01 -22.21 10.60
C VAL A 164 14.88 -22.41 11.83
N ALA A 165 15.13 -23.65 12.24
CA ALA A 165 16.01 -23.94 13.37
C ALA A 165 17.45 -23.44 13.15
N GLN A 166 17.95 -23.51 11.91
CA GLN A 166 19.28 -23.03 11.53
C GLN A 166 19.31 -21.53 11.22
N ALA A 167 18.28 -20.98 10.56
CA ALA A 167 18.24 -19.59 10.13
C ALA A 167 18.08 -18.62 11.31
N ARG A 168 17.21 -18.92 12.28
CA ARG A 168 16.90 -18.05 13.44
C ARG A 168 18.11 -17.46 14.17
N PRO A 169 19.09 -18.26 14.62
CA PRO A 169 20.27 -17.71 15.31
C PRO A 169 21.14 -16.83 14.42
N ILE A 170 21.02 -16.94 13.10
CA ILE A 170 21.80 -16.15 12.14
C ILE A 170 21.11 -14.81 11.86
N VAL A 171 19.78 -14.85 11.59
CA VAL A 171 18.98 -13.65 11.26
C VAL A 171 18.71 -12.77 12.48
N GLY A 172 18.56 -13.34 13.68
CA GLY A 172 18.22 -12.59 14.88
C GLY A 172 16.89 -11.84 14.71
N ASP A 173 16.93 -10.53 14.88
CA ASP A 173 15.77 -9.63 14.76
C ASP A 173 15.55 -9.12 13.33
N HIS A 174 16.43 -9.46 12.38
CA HIS A 174 16.27 -9.08 10.97
C HIS A 174 15.11 -9.89 10.34
N PRO A 175 14.09 -9.23 9.77
CA PRO A 175 12.96 -9.92 9.15
C PRO A 175 13.44 -10.86 8.03
N ALA A 176 12.98 -12.10 8.04
CA ALA A 176 13.34 -13.05 6.99
C ALA A 176 12.13 -13.86 6.51
N SER A 177 12.18 -14.31 5.26
CA SER A 177 11.19 -15.21 4.68
C SER A 177 11.89 -16.38 4.01
N LEU A 178 11.41 -17.59 4.25
CA LEU A 178 11.87 -18.81 3.60
C LEU A 178 10.89 -19.15 2.47
N ILE A 179 11.41 -19.43 1.28
CA ILE A 179 10.61 -19.74 0.09
C ILE A 179 10.99 -21.12 -0.43
N ARG A 180 9.97 -21.94 -0.72
CA ARG A 180 10.11 -23.17 -1.51
C ARG A 180 8.88 -23.34 -2.39
N GLY A 181 9.08 -23.30 -3.71
CA GLY A 181 7.95 -23.31 -4.65
C GLY A 181 7.00 -22.15 -4.36
N ASP A 182 5.73 -22.47 -4.20
CA ASP A 182 4.64 -21.52 -3.89
C ASP A 182 4.38 -21.36 -2.39
N VAL A 183 5.28 -21.87 -1.54
CA VAL A 183 5.25 -21.68 -0.09
C VAL A 183 6.21 -20.57 0.32
N SER A 184 5.67 -19.56 1.00
CA SER A 184 6.41 -18.43 1.59
C SER A 184 6.15 -18.34 3.08
N LEU A 185 7.21 -18.49 3.87
CA LEU A 185 7.16 -18.54 5.33
C LEU A 185 7.98 -17.42 5.94
N GLY A 186 7.33 -16.36 6.42
CA GLY A 186 7.98 -15.34 7.23
C GLY A 186 8.42 -15.88 8.59
N ILE A 187 9.59 -15.47 9.05
CA ILE A 187 10.15 -15.89 10.34
C ILE A 187 10.65 -14.69 11.13
N THR A 188 10.54 -14.83 12.44
CA THR A 188 11.22 -14.00 13.43
C THR A 188 12.01 -14.90 14.37
N ALA A 189 12.66 -14.29 15.36
CA ALA A 189 13.33 -15.02 16.44
C ALA A 189 12.41 -16.04 17.14
N THR A 190 11.09 -15.80 17.17
CA THR A 190 10.13 -16.61 17.94
C THR A 190 8.97 -17.18 17.12
N HIS A 191 8.62 -16.60 15.97
CA HIS A 191 7.53 -17.06 15.10
C HIS A 191 8.04 -17.62 13.77
N PRO A 192 7.36 -18.61 13.16
CA PRO A 192 6.25 -19.42 13.71
C PRO A 192 6.67 -20.43 14.79
N GLY A 193 5.72 -20.89 15.60
CA GLY A 193 5.94 -21.95 16.59
C GLY A 193 6.27 -23.32 15.98
N ARG A 194 6.75 -24.26 16.81
CA ARG A 194 7.17 -25.60 16.35
C ARG A 194 5.98 -26.43 15.85
N ALA A 195 4.80 -26.30 16.45
CA ALA A 195 3.59 -26.99 16.01
C ALA A 195 3.16 -26.54 14.62
N LEU A 196 3.16 -25.22 14.36
CA LEU A 196 2.84 -24.68 13.04
C LEU A 196 3.87 -25.08 11.99
N LEU A 197 5.18 -25.02 12.30
CA LEU A 197 6.24 -25.47 11.37
C LEU A 197 6.04 -26.93 10.94
N ARG A 198 5.75 -27.83 11.90
CA ARG A 198 5.48 -29.25 11.58
C ARG A 198 4.21 -29.44 10.76
N THR A 199 3.21 -28.58 10.96
CA THR A 199 1.96 -28.60 10.19
C THR A 199 2.22 -28.19 8.74
N ILE A 200 2.95 -27.09 8.52
CA ILE A 200 3.35 -26.60 7.19
C ILE A 200 4.20 -27.65 6.47
N ASP A 201 5.16 -28.24 7.17
CA ASP A 201 5.97 -29.34 6.64
C ASP A 201 5.18 -30.61 6.30
N GLY A 202 4.02 -30.82 6.94
CA GLY A 202 3.09 -31.89 6.59
C GLY A 202 2.40 -31.61 5.27
N PHE A 203 1.82 -30.41 5.13
CA PHE A 203 1.17 -29.97 3.89
C PHE A 203 2.12 -29.99 2.68
N ASP A 204 3.40 -29.64 2.89
CA ASP A 204 4.40 -29.61 1.83
C ASP A 204 4.94 -31.01 1.45
N ARG A 205 5.11 -31.94 2.41
CA ARG A 205 5.70 -33.27 2.14
C ARG A 205 4.73 -34.28 1.55
N ASP A 206 3.42 -34.15 1.83
CA ASP A 206 2.47 -35.19 1.48
C ASP A 206 2.21 -35.27 -0.04
N GLY A 207 2.82 -34.38 -0.85
CA GLY A 207 2.58 -34.33 -2.29
C GLY A 207 1.09 -34.12 -2.60
N ASP A 208 0.37 -33.58 -1.62
CA ASP A 208 -1.05 -33.30 -1.69
C ASP A 208 -1.19 -32.15 -2.68
N ASN A 209 -1.57 -32.48 -3.91
CA ASN A 209 -1.83 -31.52 -4.99
C ASN A 209 -3.00 -30.57 -4.64
N ASP A 210 -3.57 -30.73 -3.46
CA ASP A 210 -4.65 -29.95 -2.88
C ASP A 210 -4.14 -28.61 -2.31
N VAL A 211 -2.86 -28.46 -1.93
CA VAL A 211 -2.27 -27.17 -1.53
C VAL A 211 -1.39 -26.62 -2.65
N GLU A 212 -1.88 -25.57 -3.32
CA GLU A 212 -1.18 -24.89 -4.42
C GLU A 212 -0.32 -23.72 -3.94
N GLY A 213 -0.68 -23.10 -2.81
CA GLY A 213 0.05 -21.95 -2.26
C GLY A 213 -0.10 -21.83 -0.75
N LEU A 214 0.95 -21.38 -0.08
CA LEU A 214 0.92 -21.10 1.35
C LEU A 214 1.73 -19.85 1.67
N TYR A 215 1.12 -18.92 2.39
CA TYR A 215 1.75 -17.69 2.84
C TYR A 215 1.58 -17.53 4.34
N TYR A 216 2.69 -17.34 5.06
CA TYR A 216 2.68 -17.02 6.49
C TYR A 216 3.38 -15.69 6.78
N SER A 217 2.67 -14.82 7.50
CA SER A 217 3.21 -13.60 8.11
C SER A 217 3.33 -13.76 9.63
N PRO A 218 4.53 -13.58 10.23
CA PRO A 218 4.77 -13.84 11.65
C PRO A 218 4.17 -12.82 12.62
N GLY A 219 3.60 -11.70 12.15
CA GLY A 219 3.10 -10.62 13.01
C GLY A 219 4.18 -10.05 13.93
N THR A 220 3.77 -9.42 15.03
CA THR A 220 4.69 -8.93 16.08
C THR A 220 4.31 -9.48 17.45
N THR A 221 5.30 -9.58 18.35
CA THR A 221 5.01 -9.93 19.75
C THR A 221 4.54 -8.70 20.53
N TYR A 222 3.92 -8.90 21.69
CA TYR A 222 3.57 -7.79 22.57
C TYR A 222 4.79 -6.98 23.03
N ALA A 223 5.95 -7.63 23.17
CA ALA A 223 7.20 -6.97 23.55
C ALA A 223 7.71 -6.07 22.41
N ASP A 224 7.65 -6.54 21.16
CA ASP A 224 8.06 -5.77 19.98
C ASP A 224 7.16 -4.55 19.79
N ALA A 225 5.84 -4.73 19.95
CA ALA A 225 4.87 -3.65 19.89
C ALA A 225 5.13 -2.58 20.97
N ALA A 226 5.40 -3.01 22.21
CA ALA A 226 5.74 -2.10 23.31
C ALA A 226 7.05 -1.34 23.07
N GLN A 227 8.07 -2.01 22.50
CA GLN A 227 9.34 -1.36 22.16
C GLN A 227 9.16 -0.32 21.05
N ALA A 228 8.44 -0.67 19.98
CA ALA A 228 8.12 0.26 18.89
C ALA A 228 7.33 1.48 19.41
N SER A 229 6.42 1.28 20.37
CA SER A 229 5.73 2.36 21.07
C SER A 229 6.69 3.24 21.85
N ALA A 230 7.65 2.68 22.58
CA ALA A 230 8.61 3.45 23.35
C ALA A 230 9.52 4.31 22.45
N ASP A 231 9.95 3.75 21.31
CA ASP A 231 10.73 4.46 20.31
C ASP A 231 9.90 5.57 19.63
N ALA A 232 8.60 5.32 19.40
CA ALA A 232 7.66 6.29 18.84
C ALA A 232 7.13 7.32 19.87
N ALA A 233 7.08 7.02 21.17
CA ALA A 233 6.59 7.90 22.23
C ALA A 233 7.57 9.06 22.54
N GLN A 234 8.80 8.98 22.04
CA GLN A 234 9.65 10.16 21.85
C GLN A 234 9.03 11.17 20.86
N ALA A 235 7.95 10.79 20.17
CA ALA A 235 7.01 11.59 19.40
C ALA A 235 5.53 11.39 19.88
N ALA A 236 5.23 11.77 21.13
CA ALA A 236 3.93 12.26 21.62
C ALA A 236 2.62 11.54 21.22
N THR A 237 2.50 10.21 21.38
CA THR A 237 1.17 9.53 21.37
C THR A 237 1.02 8.55 22.54
N ASP A 238 -0.07 8.69 23.31
CA ASP A 238 -0.42 7.87 24.49
C ASP A 238 -1.24 6.60 24.14
N THR A 239 -1.16 6.11 22.91
CA THR A 239 -1.92 4.92 22.48
C THR A 239 -1.13 3.66 22.80
N ALA A 240 -1.73 2.70 23.52
CA ALA A 240 -1.13 1.38 23.73
C ALA A 240 -0.84 0.75 22.36
N ALA A 241 0.41 0.36 22.10
CA ALA A 241 0.74 -0.29 20.84
C ALA A 241 0.08 -1.67 20.76
N GLU A 242 -0.70 -1.86 19.71
CA GLU A 242 -1.28 -3.14 19.35
C GLU A 242 -0.24 -3.98 18.62
N ALA A 243 -0.13 -5.25 19.02
CA ALA A 243 0.69 -6.21 18.30
C ALA A 243 0.00 -6.61 16.98
N GLU A 244 0.79 -6.69 15.91
CA GLU A 244 0.33 -7.15 14.61
C GLU A 244 0.06 -8.66 14.71
N ARG A 245 -1.13 -9.07 14.27
CA ARG A 245 -1.53 -10.46 14.35
C ARG A 245 -0.82 -11.31 13.29
N PRO A 246 -0.23 -12.47 13.67
CA PRO A 246 0.27 -13.42 12.69
C PRO A 246 -0.85 -13.99 11.81
N TYR A 247 -0.56 -14.24 10.53
CA TYR A 247 -1.55 -14.67 9.56
C TYR A 247 -1.03 -15.79 8.67
N LEU A 248 -1.87 -16.79 8.41
CA LEU A 248 -1.60 -17.91 7.50
C LEU A 248 -2.68 -17.96 6.40
N SER A 249 -2.29 -17.84 5.14
CA SER A 249 -3.14 -18.10 3.98
C SER A 249 -2.74 -19.41 3.34
N ILE A 250 -3.71 -20.25 3.00
CA ILE A 250 -3.50 -21.48 2.22
C ILE A 250 -4.49 -21.49 1.07
N ASP A 251 -3.99 -21.70 -0.14
CA ASP A 251 -4.75 -21.77 -1.39
C ASP A 251 -4.55 -23.13 -2.06
N GLY A 252 -5.56 -23.57 -2.81
CA GLY A 252 -5.56 -24.83 -3.55
C GLY A 252 -6.93 -25.50 -3.61
N GLU A 253 -6.98 -26.76 -4.03
CA GLU A 253 -8.20 -27.54 -4.23
C GLU A 253 -8.54 -28.40 -3.00
N ARG A 254 -9.84 -28.68 -2.77
CA ARG A 254 -10.30 -29.69 -1.77
C ARG A 254 -9.81 -29.50 -0.32
N LEU A 255 -9.62 -28.26 0.12
CA LEU A 255 -8.98 -27.89 1.39
C LEU A 255 -9.78 -28.16 2.70
N GLY A 256 -10.89 -28.91 2.66
CA GLY A 256 -11.74 -29.12 3.84
C GLY A 256 -11.00 -29.75 5.04
N ALA A 257 -10.03 -30.63 4.79
CA ALA A 257 -9.21 -31.27 5.83
C ALA A 257 -8.11 -30.36 6.40
N VAL A 258 -7.70 -29.31 5.68
CA VAL A 258 -6.62 -28.40 6.09
C VAL A 258 -7.08 -27.56 7.27
N ALA A 259 -8.27 -26.97 7.20
CA ALA A 259 -8.86 -26.18 8.28
C ALA A 259 -8.96 -26.99 9.59
N ASP A 260 -9.39 -28.25 9.48
CA ASP A 260 -9.46 -29.20 10.60
C ASP A 260 -8.10 -29.47 11.27
N VAL A 261 -7.03 -29.53 10.48
CA VAL A 261 -5.66 -29.64 11.02
C VAL A 261 -5.28 -28.35 11.75
N LEU A 262 -5.52 -27.19 11.13
CA LEU A 262 -5.16 -25.88 11.69
C LEU A 262 -5.85 -25.58 13.04
N VAL A 263 -7.13 -25.93 13.20
CA VAL A 263 -7.83 -25.77 14.49
C VAL A 263 -7.32 -26.70 15.59
N ARG A 264 -6.64 -27.80 15.23
CA ARG A 264 -5.96 -28.71 16.18
C ARG A 264 -4.49 -28.35 16.39
N THR A 265 -3.93 -27.48 15.55
CA THR A 265 -2.54 -27.04 15.65
C THR A 265 -2.41 -26.01 16.77
N LYS A 266 -1.55 -26.31 17.74
CA LYS A 266 -1.26 -25.44 18.87
C LYS A 266 -0.63 -24.12 18.39
N ASP A 267 -1.05 -23.00 18.99
CA ASP A 267 -0.35 -21.72 18.87
C ASP A 267 0.46 -21.47 20.14
N GLU A 268 1.73 -21.88 20.15
CA GLU A 268 2.54 -21.82 21.37
C GLU A 268 2.85 -20.40 21.85
N ALA A 269 2.78 -19.40 20.97
CA ALA A 269 3.02 -18.01 21.36
C ALA A 269 1.78 -17.40 22.00
N ALA A 270 0.61 -17.62 21.40
CA ALA A 270 -0.67 -17.14 21.95
C ALA A 270 -1.05 -17.88 23.24
N ASP A 271 -0.83 -19.19 23.31
CA ASP A 271 -1.05 -19.98 24.52
C ASP A 271 -0.11 -19.58 25.67
N ALA A 272 1.05 -19.01 25.34
CA ALA A 272 1.99 -18.45 26.30
C ALA A 272 1.79 -16.95 26.56
N HIS A 273 0.75 -16.34 25.98
CA HIS A 273 0.44 -14.92 26.08
C HIS A 273 1.57 -13.97 25.64
N ARG A 274 2.32 -14.37 24.61
CA ARG A 274 3.43 -13.57 24.08
C ARG A 274 3.09 -12.80 22.80
N ALA A 275 2.08 -13.24 22.07
CA ALA A 275 1.60 -12.62 20.84
C ALA A 275 0.11 -12.90 20.65
N PRO A 276 -0.58 -12.11 19.80
CA PRO A 276 -1.94 -12.43 19.38
C PRO A 276 -2.02 -13.81 18.71
N ARG A 277 -3.16 -14.49 18.85
CA ARG A 277 -3.41 -15.78 18.21
C ARG A 277 -3.40 -15.66 16.69
N THR A 278 -2.67 -16.57 16.05
CA THR A 278 -2.53 -16.64 14.60
C THR A 278 -3.88 -16.85 13.95
N ALA A 279 -4.24 -15.96 13.03
CA ALA A 279 -5.40 -16.12 12.16
C ALA A 279 -5.03 -16.98 10.95
N PHE A 280 -5.99 -17.71 10.40
CA PHE A 280 -5.81 -18.40 9.13
C PHE A 280 -6.99 -18.22 8.17
N SER A 281 -6.71 -18.34 6.88
CA SER A 281 -7.69 -18.52 5.80
C SER A 281 -7.31 -19.70 4.92
N VAL A 282 -8.32 -20.44 4.46
CA VAL A 282 -8.16 -21.62 3.61
C VAL A 282 -9.10 -21.49 2.42
N GLY A 283 -8.53 -21.39 1.22
CA GLY A 283 -9.22 -21.32 -0.06
C GLY A 283 -9.97 -20.01 -0.31
N LEU A 284 -10.42 -19.83 -1.55
CA LEU A 284 -11.20 -18.66 -2.00
C LEU A 284 -12.60 -18.61 -1.38
N ASP A 285 -13.15 -19.76 -0.97
CA ASP A 285 -14.46 -19.88 -0.33
C ASP A 285 -14.46 -19.39 1.14
N GLY A 286 -13.30 -19.00 1.67
CA GLY A 286 -13.20 -18.16 2.87
C GLY A 286 -13.35 -18.89 4.20
N THR A 287 -12.99 -20.17 4.29
CA THR A 287 -12.91 -20.83 5.61
C THR A 287 -11.79 -20.17 6.41
N SER A 288 -12.16 -19.44 7.46
CA SER A 288 -11.23 -18.70 8.30
C SER A 288 -11.41 -19.11 9.76
N GLY A 289 -10.35 -18.94 10.53
CA GLY A 289 -10.34 -19.33 11.94
C GLY A 289 -9.06 -18.92 12.64
N TRP A 290 -8.85 -19.53 13.81
CA TRP A 290 -7.72 -19.23 14.68
C TRP A 290 -7.01 -20.52 15.05
N LEU A 291 -5.67 -20.52 15.00
CA LEU A 291 -4.91 -21.70 15.35
C LEU A 291 -5.25 -22.20 16.77
N GLY A 292 -5.59 -23.47 16.87
CA GLY A 292 -5.91 -24.12 18.14
C GLY A 292 -7.30 -23.81 18.71
N LEU A 293 -8.18 -23.13 17.97
CA LEU A 293 -9.57 -22.88 18.37
C LEU A 293 -10.57 -23.50 17.38
N PRO A 294 -11.79 -23.86 17.81
CA PRO A 294 -12.86 -24.30 16.91
C PRO A 294 -13.15 -23.29 15.79
N LEU A 295 -13.63 -23.77 14.63
CA LEU A 295 -13.91 -22.92 13.45
C LEU A 295 -14.99 -21.86 13.70
N ASP A 296 -15.90 -22.09 14.65
CA ASP A 296 -16.96 -21.17 15.06
C ASP A 296 -16.53 -20.21 16.18
N ALA A 297 -15.26 -20.23 16.59
CA ALA A 297 -14.75 -19.34 17.62
C ALA A 297 -14.78 -17.86 17.16
N GLU A 298 -15.34 -17.00 18.01
CA GLU A 298 -15.30 -15.55 17.81
C GLU A 298 -13.85 -15.03 17.77
N LYS A 299 -13.67 -13.86 17.16
CA LYS A 299 -12.37 -13.19 17.09
C LYS A 299 -11.78 -12.96 18.49
N PRO A 300 -10.58 -13.49 18.80
CA PRO A 300 -9.90 -13.22 20.05
C PRO A 300 -9.60 -11.72 20.21
N GLN A 301 -9.96 -11.18 21.38
CA GLN A 301 -9.64 -9.80 21.79
C GLN A 301 -8.24 -9.76 22.44
N ASP A 302 -7.21 -10.10 21.67
CA ASP A 302 -5.84 -10.33 22.13
C ASP A 302 -4.80 -9.48 21.36
N ALA A 303 -5.22 -8.34 20.80
CA ALA A 303 -4.30 -7.41 20.13
C ALA A 303 -3.33 -6.71 21.11
N THR A 304 -3.67 -6.69 22.41
CA THR A 304 -2.85 -6.09 23.47
C THR A 304 -2.46 -7.14 24.50
N ALA A 305 -1.33 -6.92 25.19
CA ALA A 305 -0.82 -7.86 26.17
C ALA A 305 -1.81 -8.01 27.34
N PRO A 306 -2.00 -9.21 27.91
CA PRO A 306 -2.89 -9.39 29.06
C PRO A 306 -2.51 -8.51 30.24
N GLY A 307 -3.50 -7.87 30.86
CA GLY A 307 -3.30 -6.96 31.99
C GLY A 307 -2.80 -5.57 31.61
N THR A 308 -2.54 -5.30 30.32
CA THR A 308 -2.41 -3.92 29.83
C THR A 308 -3.79 -3.27 29.96
N PRO A 309 -3.93 -2.18 30.72
CA PRO A 309 -5.21 -1.50 30.78
C PRO A 309 -5.58 -1.08 29.36
N THR A 310 -6.70 -1.60 28.86
CA THR A 310 -7.35 -1.18 27.61
C THR A 310 -8.01 0.18 27.85
N SER A 311 -7.26 1.12 28.43
CA SER A 311 -7.68 2.49 28.65
C SER A 311 -7.24 3.33 27.45
N GLY A 312 -7.73 2.96 26.27
CA GLY A 312 -8.22 4.01 25.39
C GLY A 312 -9.53 4.51 26.01
N PRO A 313 -9.84 5.82 25.98
CA PRO A 313 -11.20 6.23 26.30
C PRO A 313 -12.12 5.39 25.40
N SER A 314 -13.00 4.59 26.00
CA SER A 314 -14.14 4.04 25.26
C SER A 314 -14.70 5.20 24.47
N PRO A 315 -14.71 5.17 23.12
CA PRO A 315 -15.11 6.33 22.35
C PRO A 315 -16.49 6.71 22.87
N THR A 316 -16.58 7.90 23.46
CA THR A 316 -17.87 8.43 23.90
C THR A 316 -18.79 8.29 22.70
N PRO A 317 -19.94 7.58 22.82
CA PRO A 317 -20.84 7.39 21.70
C PRO A 317 -21.02 8.72 21.01
N TRP A 318 -20.79 8.77 19.69
CA TRP A 318 -20.93 10.02 18.96
C TRP A 318 -22.36 10.53 19.16
N VAL A 319 -22.48 11.69 19.80
CA VAL A 319 -23.73 12.42 19.91
C VAL A 319 -23.74 13.42 18.75
N PRO A 320 -24.65 13.29 17.77
CA PRO A 320 -24.75 14.24 16.67
C PRO A 320 -25.07 15.64 17.20
N ALA A 321 -24.37 16.65 16.69
CA ALA A 321 -24.79 18.04 16.88
C ALA A 321 -26.05 18.32 16.05
N ASP A 322 -26.86 19.29 16.48
CA ASP A 322 -28.02 19.71 15.70
C ASP A 322 -27.56 20.41 14.41
N VAL A 323 -27.85 19.77 13.28
CA VAL A 323 -27.56 20.27 11.93
C VAL A 323 -28.84 20.43 11.11
N SER A 324 -29.99 20.62 11.77
CA SER A 324 -31.30 20.71 11.11
C SER A 324 -31.38 21.85 10.10
N ASP A 325 -30.80 23.01 10.41
CA ASP A 325 -30.75 24.16 9.50
C ASP A 325 -29.90 23.85 8.26
N HIS A 326 -28.75 23.20 8.44
CA HIS A 326 -27.89 22.75 7.34
C HIS A 326 -28.62 21.72 6.47
N ALA A 327 -29.30 20.74 7.08
CA ALA A 327 -30.09 19.74 6.37
C ALA A 327 -31.25 20.35 5.57
N ALA A 328 -31.90 21.41 6.09
CA ALA A 328 -32.92 22.16 5.37
C ALA A 328 -32.35 22.88 4.14
N THR A 329 -31.19 23.52 4.28
CA THR A 329 -30.48 24.17 3.16
C THR A 329 -30.08 23.16 2.08
N LEU A 330 -29.50 22.00 2.46
CA LEU A 330 -29.13 20.96 1.51
C LEU A 330 -30.35 20.34 0.80
N ARG A 331 -31.46 20.15 1.52
CA ARG A 331 -32.72 19.69 0.94
C ARG A 331 -33.22 20.64 -0.13
N ALA A 332 -33.33 21.93 0.20
CA ALA A 332 -33.80 22.95 -0.75
C ALA A 332 -32.87 23.06 -1.98
N PHE A 333 -31.55 22.90 -1.79
CA PHE A 333 -30.58 22.88 -2.88
C PHE A 333 -30.81 21.71 -3.85
N LEU A 334 -30.99 20.49 -3.34
CA LEU A 334 -31.24 19.32 -4.20
C LEU A 334 -32.64 19.31 -4.82
N GLU A 335 -33.65 19.89 -4.17
CA GLU A 335 -34.99 20.09 -4.74
C GLU A 335 -34.92 21.03 -5.95
N ARG A 336 -34.25 22.19 -5.84
CA ARG A 336 -34.02 23.09 -6.97
C ARG A 336 -33.21 22.43 -8.09
N SER A 337 -32.25 21.58 -7.73
CA SER A 337 -31.47 20.83 -8.71
C SER A 337 -32.35 19.82 -9.48
N ALA A 338 -33.25 19.13 -8.78
CA ALA A 338 -34.23 18.25 -9.43
C ALA A 338 -35.20 19.03 -10.34
N GLU A 339 -35.68 20.19 -9.89
CA GLU A 339 -36.49 21.09 -10.72
C GLU A 339 -35.77 21.55 -11.99
N ALA A 340 -34.48 21.91 -11.89
CA ALA A 340 -33.66 22.27 -13.04
C ALA A 340 -33.48 21.11 -14.03
N ALA A 341 -33.42 19.87 -13.55
CA ALA A 341 -33.43 18.67 -14.37
C ALA A 341 -34.82 18.35 -15.00
N GLY A 342 -35.87 19.08 -14.61
CA GLY A 342 -37.20 19.02 -15.22
C GLY A 342 -38.18 18.03 -14.57
N VAL A 343 -37.78 17.32 -13.51
CA VAL A 343 -38.65 16.36 -12.79
C VAL A 343 -38.47 16.54 -11.28
N PRO A 344 -39.54 16.68 -10.49
CA PRO A 344 -39.42 16.70 -9.04
C PRO A 344 -38.88 15.36 -8.53
N ALA A 345 -37.96 15.41 -7.57
CA ALA A 345 -37.37 14.24 -6.96
C ALA A 345 -37.43 14.32 -5.44
N THR A 346 -37.56 13.16 -4.79
CA THR A 346 -37.57 13.09 -3.32
C THR A 346 -36.16 13.23 -2.79
N VAL A 347 -35.95 14.20 -1.90
CA VAL A 347 -34.65 14.41 -1.24
C VAL A 347 -34.65 13.80 0.15
N THR A 348 -33.72 12.88 0.37
CA THR A 348 -33.45 12.29 1.68
C THR A 348 -32.31 13.05 2.34
N THR A 349 -32.47 13.43 3.60
CA THR A 349 -31.40 14.06 4.38
C THR A 349 -30.95 13.12 5.49
N GLY A 350 -29.65 13.14 5.78
CA GLY A 350 -29.03 12.38 6.84
C GLY A 350 -28.06 13.24 7.66
N THR A 351 -27.45 12.59 8.63
CA THR A 351 -26.46 13.19 9.51
C THR A 351 -25.29 12.23 9.63
N GLU A 352 -24.08 12.73 9.39
CA GLU A 352 -22.85 11.93 9.41
C GLU A 352 -21.80 12.59 10.29
N GLN A 353 -20.91 11.77 10.83
CA GLN A 353 -19.71 12.24 11.50
C GLN A 353 -18.65 12.59 10.44
N CYS A 354 -18.04 13.78 10.55
CA CYS A 354 -17.04 14.23 9.58
C CYS A 354 -15.76 13.38 9.61
N ALA A 355 -15.16 13.23 10.79
CA ALA A 355 -14.04 12.32 11.02
C ALA A 355 -14.09 11.76 12.46
N PRO A 356 -13.63 10.51 12.68
CA PRO A 356 -13.40 9.99 14.01
C PRO A 356 -12.28 10.79 14.71
N PRO A 357 -12.34 10.98 16.03
CA PRO A 357 -11.23 11.59 16.78
C PRO A 357 -9.91 10.86 16.48
N GLY A 358 -8.86 11.59 16.12
CA GLY A 358 -7.53 11.01 15.85
C GLY A 358 -7.24 10.66 14.39
N SER A 359 -8.11 11.01 13.42
CA SER A 359 -7.77 10.81 12.00
C SER A 359 -6.60 11.70 11.57
N THR A 360 -5.52 11.10 11.08
CA THR A 360 -4.31 11.78 10.60
C THR A 360 -4.50 12.53 9.27
N TRP A 361 -5.54 12.19 8.50
CA TRP A 361 -5.85 12.81 7.22
C TRP A 361 -6.60 14.15 7.31
N SER A 362 -7.21 14.45 8.47
CA SER A 362 -7.97 15.68 8.65
C SER A 362 -8.10 16.01 10.15
N PRO A 363 -7.00 16.50 10.78
CA PRO A 363 -6.95 16.71 12.23
C PRO A 363 -7.97 17.72 12.75
N ASP A 364 -8.49 18.59 11.88
CA ASP A 364 -9.47 19.63 12.21
C ASP A 364 -10.94 19.24 11.91
N ALA A 365 -11.21 18.05 11.37
CA ALA A 365 -12.54 17.63 10.90
C ALA A 365 -13.39 16.90 11.96
N THR A 366 -13.29 17.30 13.23
CA THR A 366 -14.16 16.74 14.29
C THR A 366 -15.49 17.47 14.31
N GLY A 367 -16.61 16.76 14.15
CA GLY A 367 -17.93 17.40 14.15
C GLY A 367 -19.04 16.56 13.53
N THR A 368 -20.17 17.20 13.30
CA THR A 368 -21.34 16.63 12.62
C THR A 368 -21.60 17.39 11.33
N ARG A 369 -21.93 16.69 10.24
CA ARG A 369 -22.37 17.29 8.98
C ARG A 369 -23.74 16.78 8.59
N ALA A 370 -24.52 17.64 7.95
CA ALA A 370 -25.71 17.22 7.24
C ALA A 370 -25.32 16.65 5.88
N THR A 371 -26.04 15.62 5.44
CA THR A 371 -25.94 15.09 4.08
C THR A 371 -27.31 15.10 3.43
N ALA A 372 -27.34 15.27 2.11
CA ALA A 372 -28.56 15.14 1.33
C ALA A 372 -28.30 14.32 0.07
N PHE A 373 -29.28 13.52 -0.31
CA PHE A 373 -29.22 12.62 -1.46
C PHE A 373 -30.55 12.61 -2.21
N SER A 374 -30.48 12.56 -3.54
CA SER A 374 -31.64 12.46 -4.42
C SER A 374 -31.32 11.65 -5.66
N ILE A 375 -32.29 10.87 -6.14
CA ILE A 375 -32.28 10.27 -7.48
C ILE A 375 -33.36 10.97 -8.29
N VAL A 376 -32.94 11.71 -9.32
CA VAL A 376 -33.85 12.42 -10.23
C VAL A 376 -34.16 11.50 -11.42
N PRO A 377 -35.41 11.04 -11.58
CA PRO A 377 -35.76 10.03 -12.57
C PRO A 377 -35.97 10.66 -13.97
N VAL A 378 -34.91 11.24 -14.52
CA VAL A 378 -34.96 12.01 -15.77
C VAL A 378 -35.44 11.20 -16.98
N PHE A 379 -35.23 9.88 -16.96
CA PHE A 379 -35.68 8.99 -18.04
C PHE A 379 -37.19 8.84 -18.17
N GLN A 380 -37.96 9.40 -17.23
CA GLN A 380 -39.42 9.50 -17.37
C GLN A 380 -39.84 10.55 -18.41
N ILE A 381 -38.95 11.50 -18.75
CA ILE A 381 -39.27 12.63 -19.63
C ILE A 381 -38.32 12.78 -20.83
N VAL A 382 -37.12 12.18 -20.78
CA VAL A 382 -36.12 12.25 -21.84
C VAL A 382 -35.41 10.91 -22.04
N ASP A 383 -35.00 10.60 -23.27
CA ASP A 383 -34.28 9.35 -23.58
C ASP A 383 -32.79 9.39 -23.21
N ASP A 384 -32.27 10.58 -22.90
CA ASP A 384 -30.86 10.83 -22.57
C ASP A 384 -30.73 11.80 -21.38
N ALA A 385 -29.79 11.52 -20.49
CA ALA A 385 -29.58 12.27 -19.26
C ALA A 385 -28.68 13.50 -19.44
N GLN A 386 -28.05 13.69 -20.62
CA GLN A 386 -27.10 14.79 -20.84
C GLN A 386 -27.75 16.17 -20.69
N GLY A 387 -28.93 16.40 -21.28
CA GLY A 387 -29.65 17.68 -21.18
C GLY A 387 -29.98 18.06 -19.72
N PRO A 388 -30.61 17.16 -18.94
CA PRO A 388 -30.84 17.37 -17.51
C PRO A 388 -29.54 17.54 -16.70
N PHE A 389 -28.48 16.80 -17.02
CA PHE A 389 -27.17 16.94 -16.36
C PHE A 389 -26.58 18.34 -16.57
N ASP A 390 -26.63 18.84 -17.80
CA ASP A 390 -26.14 20.18 -18.16
C ASP A 390 -26.97 21.27 -17.45
N ALA A 391 -28.28 21.07 -17.30
CA ALA A 391 -29.15 22.00 -16.57
C ALA A 391 -28.80 22.09 -15.08
N VAL A 392 -28.55 20.95 -14.42
CA VAL A 392 -28.15 20.90 -13.00
C VAL A 392 -26.78 21.56 -12.80
N THR A 393 -25.80 21.23 -13.65
CA THR A 393 -24.44 21.79 -13.51
C THR A 393 -24.38 23.28 -13.87
N ALA A 394 -25.22 23.75 -14.79
CA ALA A 394 -25.40 25.18 -15.05
C ALA A 394 -25.98 25.92 -13.84
N LEU A 395 -26.99 25.35 -13.17
CA LEU A 395 -27.53 25.88 -11.91
C LEU A 395 -26.42 25.98 -10.86
N TRP A 396 -25.68 24.90 -10.60
CA TRP A 396 -24.61 24.89 -9.60
C TRP A 396 -23.52 25.92 -9.89
N THR A 397 -23.15 26.07 -11.17
CA THR A 397 -22.22 27.12 -11.61
C THR A 397 -22.75 28.52 -11.29
N SER A 398 -24.05 28.77 -11.54
CA SER A 398 -24.69 30.05 -11.23
C SER A 398 -24.79 30.33 -9.73
N GLU A 399 -24.88 29.29 -8.91
CA GLU A 399 -24.85 29.36 -7.44
C GLU A 399 -23.41 29.43 -6.87
N GLY A 400 -22.39 29.50 -7.74
CA GLY A 400 -20.99 29.77 -7.35
C GLY A 400 -20.14 28.52 -7.07
N PHE A 401 -20.63 27.33 -7.40
CA PHE A 401 -19.85 26.10 -7.33
C PHE A 401 -18.87 25.96 -8.49
N ARG A 402 -17.78 25.26 -8.23
CA ARG A 402 -16.78 24.90 -9.25
C ARG A 402 -16.49 23.40 -9.20
N VAL A 403 -16.18 22.82 -10.35
CA VAL A 403 -15.74 21.43 -10.45
C VAL A 403 -14.43 21.27 -9.67
N SER A 404 -14.44 20.38 -8.68
CA SER A 404 -13.27 20.05 -7.86
C SER A 404 -12.62 18.73 -8.28
N GLY A 405 -13.35 17.86 -8.98
CA GLY A 405 -12.79 16.62 -9.52
C GLY A 405 -13.81 15.77 -10.26
N ARG A 406 -13.31 14.71 -10.90
CA ARG A 406 -14.13 13.69 -11.56
C ARG A 406 -13.53 12.31 -11.30
N ALA A 407 -14.34 11.38 -10.83
CA ALA A 407 -13.93 9.99 -10.65
C ALA A 407 -15.10 9.03 -10.92
N MET A 408 -14.85 7.94 -11.64
CA MET A 408 -15.83 6.87 -11.89
C MET A 408 -17.17 7.37 -12.47
N GLY A 409 -17.12 8.38 -13.34
CA GLY A 409 -18.31 8.99 -13.96
C GLY A 409 -19.14 9.87 -13.00
N ARG A 410 -18.60 10.24 -11.84
CA ARG A 410 -19.17 11.22 -10.90
C ARG A 410 -18.37 12.52 -10.95
N ASP A 411 -19.09 13.63 -11.05
CA ASP A 411 -18.52 14.97 -10.98
C ASP A 411 -18.68 15.52 -9.57
N TYR A 412 -17.59 16.02 -9.01
CA TYR A 412 -17.53 16.63 -7.69
C TYR A 412 -17.40 18.13 -7.83
N TRP A 413 -18.14 18.85 -6.99
CA TRP A 413 -18.25 20.29 -6.98
C TRP A 413 -18.01 20.80 -5.57
N SER A 414 -17.34 21.93 -5.45
CA SER A 414 -17.08 22.59 -4.18
C SER A 414 -17.51 24.05 -4.23
N SER A 415 -18.08 24.53 -3.12
CA SER A 415 -18.36 25.95 -2.92
C SER A 415 -17.07 26.73 -2.70
N SER A 416 -16.98 27.91 -3.32
CA SER A 416 -15.81 28.80 -3.16
C SER A 416 -15.86 29.66 -1.90
N THR A 417 -17.01 29.72 -1.22
CA THR A 417 -17.26 30.58 -0.06
C THR A 417 -17.25 29.82 1.26
N GLY A 418 -17.13 28.49 1.23
CA GLY A 418 -17.26 27.64 2.42
C GLY A 418 -18.65 27.66 3.06
N ALA A 419 -19.65 28.21 2.37
CA ALA A 419 -21.06 28.15 2.76
C ALA A 419 -21.69 26.85 2.26
N ASP A 420 -22.84 26.48 2.83
CA ASP A 420 -23.55 25.27 2.43
C ASP A 420 -24.31 25.41 1.10
N PRO A 421 -24.33 24.35 0.27
CA PRO A 421 -23.53 23.12 0.40
C PRO A 421 -22.02 23.37 0.30
N ALA A 422 -21.23 22.73 1.15
CA ALA A 422 -19.77 22.80 1.05
C ALA A 422 -19.28 22.03 -0.19
N THR A 423 -19.86 20.84 -0.40
CA THR A 423 -19.60 19.98 -1.55
C THR A 423 -20.91 19.45 -2.14
N ALA A 424 -20.88 19.17 -3.44
CA ALA A 424 -21.95 18.49 -4.15
C ALA A 424 -21.37 17.51 -5.16
N SER A 425 -22.12 16.46 -5.50
CA SER A 425 -21.75 15.54 -6.57
C SER A 425 -22.93 15.13 -7.41
N ILE A 426 -22.67 14.91 -8.69
CA ILE A 426 -23.65 14.45 -9.68
C ILE A 426 -23.09 13.28 -10.47
N ARG A 427 -23.92 12.27 -10.71
CA ARG A 427 -23.59 11.12 -11.55
C ARG A 427 -24.81 10.63 -12.32
N GLY A 428 -24.61 10.31 -13.60
CA GLY A 428 -25.58 9.54 -14.37
C GLY A 428 -25.63 8.08 -13.90
N THR A 429 -26.83 7.56 -13.69
CA THR A 429 -27.12 6.18 -13.29
C THR A 429 -28.20 5.58 -14.19
N VAL A 430 -28.48 4.29 -14.06
CA VAL A 430 -29.58 3.64 -14.79
C VAL A 430 -30.96 4.15 -14.37
N ASP A 431 -31.08 4.69 -13.16
CA ASP A 431 -32.33 5.20 -12.59
C ASP A 431 -32.51 6.72 -12.81
N GLY A 432 -31.54 7.37 -13.47
CA GLY A 432 -31.52 8.81 -13.73
C GLY A 432 -30.30 9.50 -13.14
N LEU A 433 -30.43 10.73 -12.65
CA LEU A 433 -29.32 11.50 -12.06
C LEU A 433 -29.24 11.29 -10.54
N SER A 434 -28.12 10.75 -10.08
CA SER A 434 -27.78 10.68 -8.65
C SER A 434 -27.12 11.98 -8.21
N LEU A 435 -27.77 12.69 -7.31
CA LEU A 435 -27.30 13.94 -6.72
C LEU A 435 -26.98 13.73 -5.23
N SER A 436 -25.91 14.34 -4.76
CA SER A 436 -25.53 14.32 -3.34
C SER A 436 -24.94 15.66 -2.95
N ALA A 437 -25.17 16.10 -1.72
CA ALA A 437 -24.63 17.34 -1.18
C ALA A 437 -24.27 17.17 0.30
N GLU A 438 -23.22 17.85 0.74
CA GLU A 438 -22.72 17.79 2.12
C GLU A 438 -22.52 19.21 2.67
N SER A 439 -22.83 19.40 3.95
CA SER A 439 -22.57 20.67 4.64
C SER A 439 -21.12 20.76 5.14
N VAL A 440 -20.72 21.94 5.58
CA VAL A 440 -19.53 22.07 6.43
C VAL A 440 -19.69 21.27 7.73
N CYS A 441 -18.56 20.94 8.35
CA CYS A 441 -18.52 20.28 9.64
C CYS A 441 -18.81 21.28 10.76
N VAL A 442 -19.84 21.01 11.55
CA VAL A 442 -20.16 21.80 12.73
C VAL A 442 -19.46 21.17 13.94
N PRO A 443 -18.62 21.92 14.68
CA PRO A 443 -17.97 21.41 15.89
C PRO A 443 -19.01 21.10 16.98
N ARG A 444 -18.65 20.22 17.91
CA ARG A 444 -19.51 19.89 19.07
C ARG A 444 -19.70 21.15 19.93
N SER A 445 -20.94 21.49 20.27
CA SER A 445 -21.27 22.54 21.24
C SER A 445 -21.12 22.07 22.68
#